data_AF-A0A9D9IJX7-F1
#
_entry.id   AF-A0A9D9IJX7-F1
#
_cell.length_a   1.000
_cell.length_b   1.000
_cell.length_c   1.000
_cell.angle_alpha   90.00
_cell.angle_beta   90.00
_cell.angle_gamma   90.00
#
_symmetry.space_group_name_H-M   'P 1'
#
loop_
_entity.id
_entity.type
_entity.pdbx_description
1 polymer ?
#
loop_
_entity_poly.entity_id
_entity_poly.type
_entity_poly.pdbx_seq_one_letter_code
_entity_poly.pdbx_strand_id
1 'polypeptide(L)'
;MRILRPFFMLLLCLPVMVRAQVAGGGVKAGTDFESASLDSLSVGENVLRINLFSRPDPLNPVDTALEPSARWYSFVLEGVEGKEVLMQFYGSEAVRPFYSYDGENYIRFSAGESLGCDRILKSFSEDTVYVAYFIPYTYRHLLGRIGQWASSPHVSVLSAGESTLGNDMPLLVVTDASVRDSLKKVIYVHARTHTSEAPCSWHLDAFVDRLALSDDPLAAALRREAVFYIVPFANPDGVIHGLSRSNAAGVNQEINWDRPDSLTSVEVSNLKSLLESILERHGHIDMALNLHSQVEDYATYWVHTASSTSDAFYSDEMRLARLTIDGNPYFKCRDLDFSDLAPRYLEGWLWEKCGENCLAMTFETPYTYYSENPDGEWVSLENLSVFADHTMQAIGDYFHVSVPGRLLFPLENRRRSKVVAEGMTPGKYALSLLEREGCGGWIDAGTVEVGRNGRLPMRFDGRKYVSVRLSYIVE
;
A
#
# COMPACT_ATOMS: atom_id res chain seq x y z
N MET A 1 23.82 2.18 36.92
CA MET A 1 22.58 1.99 37.71
C MET A 1 21.44 1.80 36.71
N ARG A 2 21.00 0.55 36.49
CA ARG A 2 19.89 0.23 35.57
C ARG A 2 18.58 0.57 36.28
N ILE A 3 17.86 1.57 35.78
CA ILE A 3 16.51 1.89 36.25
C ILE A 3 15.56 1.02 35.42
N LEU A 4 15.01 -0.04 36.04
CA LEU A 4 13.81 -0.70 35.53
C LEU A 4 12.66 0.31 35.59
N ARG A 5 12.00 0.58 34.46
CA ARG A 5 10.68 1.23 34.44
C ARG A 5 9.59 0.17 34.38
N PRO A 6 8.46 0.36 35.09
CA PRO A 6 7.45 -0.67 35.28
C PRO A 6 6.58 -0.81 34.03
N PHE A 7 6.11 -2.04 33.81
CA PHE A 7 5.00 -2.39 32.93
C PHE A 7 3.81 -1.47 33.24
N PHE A 8 3.44 -0.61 32.29
CA PHE A 8 2.15 0.10 32.35
C PHE A 8 1.06 -0.83 31.84
N MET A 9 0.06 -1.03 32.70
CA MET A 9 -1.13 -1.80 32.40
C MET A 9 -1.97 -1.01 31.39
N LEU A 10 -2.10 -1.55 30.18
CA LEU A 10 -2.91 -1.02 29.09
C LEU A 10 -4.36 -0.86 29.59
N LEU A 11 -4.82 0.37 29.81
CA LEU A 11 -6.26 0.63 29.95
C LEU A 11 -6.85 0.57 28.54
N LEU A 12 -7.37 -0.60 28.17
CA LEU A 12 -8.25 -0.76 27.02
C LEU A 12 -9.48 0.14 27.23
N CYS A 13 -9.50 1.30 26.57
CA CYS A 13 -10.75 2.01 26.31
C CYS A 13 -11.61 1.07 25.45
N LEU A 14 -12.57 0.41 26.10
CA LEU A 14 -13.51 -0.48 25.45
C LEU A 14 -14.22 0.29 24.33
N PRO A 15 -14.31 -0.27 23.11
CA PRO A 15 -15.08 0.35 22.03
C PRO A 15 -16.51 0.58 22.53
N VAL A 16 -17.19 1.59 21.99
CA VAL A 16 -18.64 1.70 22.12
C VAL A 16 -19.24 0.48 21.44
N MET A 17 -19.41 -0.59 22.23
CA MET A 17 -19.92 -1.88 21.79
C MET A 17 -21.39 -1.73 21.45
N VAL A 18 -21.73 -1.81 20.17
CA VAL A 18 -23.10 -2.14 19.79
C VAL A 18 -23.28 -3.62 20.15
N ARG A 19 -23.90 -3.86 21.31
CA ARG A 19 -24.41 -5.18 21.70
C ARG A 19 -25.29 -5.72 20.59
N ALA A 20 -25.20 -7.02 20.34
CA ALA A 20 -25.91 -7.71 19.29
C ALA A 20 -27.35 -7.18 19.09
N GLN A 21 -27.64 -6.63 17.91
CA GLN A 21 -29.01 -6.27 17.57
C GLN A 21 -29.76 -7.56 17.27
N VAL A 22 -30.76 -7.87 18.10
CA VAL A 22 -31.68 -8.97 17.83
C VAL A 22 -32.55 -8.55 16.66
N ALA A 23 -32.32 -9.20 15.52
CA ALA A 23 -33.15 -9.03 14.37
C ALA A 23 -34.28 -10.08 14.41
N GLY A 24 -35.43 -9.78 13.81
CA GLY A 24 -36.54 -10.74 13.69
C GLY A 24 -36.07 -12.08 13.08
N GLY A 25 -36.85 -13.15 13.27
CA GLY A 25 -36.54 -14.45 12.64
C GLY A 25 -35.37 -15.23 13.27
N GLY A 26 -34.95 -14.87 14.48
CA GLY A 26 -33.92 -15.59 15.25
C GLY A 26 -32.49 -15.31 14.81
N VAL A 27 -32.27 -14.21 14.07
CA VAL A 27 -30.96 -13.81 13.54
C VAL A 27 -30.41 -12.67 14.38
N LYS A 28 -29.11 -12.71 14.63
CA LYS A 28 -28.42 -11.65 15.37
C LYS A 28 -27.30 -11.11 14.51
N ALA A 29 -27.01 -9.82 14.63
CA ALA A 29 -25.77 -9.25 14.16
C ALA A 29 -24.96 -8.69 15.30
N GLY A 30 -23.63 -8.85 15.24
CA GLY A 30 -22.70 -8.35 16.23
C GLY A 30 -21.52 -7.63 15.59
N THR A 31 -20.95 -6.70 16.35
CA THR A 31 -19.72 -5.97 16.00
C THR A 31 -18.73 -5.96 17.17
N ASP A 32 -18.76 -7.00 18.02
CA ASP A 32 -17.87 -7.11 19.19
C ASP A 32 -16.55 -7.81 18.82
N PHE A 33 -15.86 -7.24 17.82
CA PHE A 33 -14.54 -7.69 17.40
C PHE A 33 -13.80 -6.54 16.70
N GLU A 34 -12.49 -6.68 16.57
CA GLU A 34 -11.62 -5.66 15.98
C GLU A 34 -12.02 -5.33 14.53
N SER A 35 -12.00 -4.05 14.18
CA SER A 35 -12.42 -3.53 12.87
C SER A 35 -13.90 -3.72 12.53
N ALA A 36 -14.70 -4.28 13.44
CA ALA A 36 -16.12 -4.42 13.20
C ALA A 36 -16.82 -3.05 13.16
N SER A 37 -17.73 -2.88 12.21
CA SER A 37 -18.50 -1.67 12.00
C SER A 37 -19.80 -2.00 11.29
N LEU A 38 -20.90 -1.56 11.90
CA LEU A 38 -22.24 -1.58 11.33
C LEU A 38 -23.07 -0.54 12.10
N ASP A 39 -23.85 0.27 11.39
CA ASP A 39 -24.76 1.21 12.03
C ASP A 39 -26.01 0.50 12.54
N SER A 40 -26.74 -0.16 11.65
CA SER A 40 -28.01 -0.78 11.98
C SER A 40 -28.36 -1.92 11.04
N LEU A 41 -29.26 -2.79 11.53
CA LEU A 41 -29.80 -3.92 10.80
C LEU A 41 -31.32 -4.05 10.98
N SER A 42 -32.05 -4.37 9.91
CA SER A 42 -33.47 -4.76 9.99
C SER A 42 -33.75 -6.07 9.24
N VAL A 43 -34.70 -6.88 9.75
CA VAL A 43 -35.10 -8.18 9.17
C VAL A 43 -36.54 -8.16 8.67
N GLY A 44 -36.75 -8.61 7.43
CA GLY A 44 -38.08 -8.86 6.83
C GLY A 44 -38.69 -10.24 7.16
N GLU A 45 -40.00 -10.38 6.94
CA GLU A 45 -40.80 -11.52 7.43
C GLU A 45 -40.83 -12.78 6.54
N ASN A 46 -40.45 -12.70 5.25
CA ASN A 46 -40.64 -13.80 4.26
C ASN A 46 -39.33 -14.38 3.70
N VAL A 47 -38.47 -13.53 3.17
CA VAL A 47 -37.04 -13.80 2.95
C VAL A 47 -36.34 -13.10 4.10
N LEU A 48 -35.29 -13.70 4.68
CA LEU A 48 -34.49 -13.02 5.70
C LEU A 48 -33.76 -11.85 5.04
N ARG A 49 -34.48 -10.74 4.88
CA ARG A 49 -34.00 -9.54 4.23
C ARG A 49 -33.30 -8.69 5.26
N ILE A 50 -31.99 -8.57 5.13
CA ILE A 50 -31.13 -7.83 6.04
C ILE A 50 -30.73 -6.52 5.36
N ASN A 51 -31.28 -5.40 5.83
CA ASN A 51 -30.83 -4.08 5.39
C ASN A 51 -29.63 -3.66 6.25
N LEU A 52 -28.52 -3.31 5.61
CA LEU A 52 -27.24 -3.01 6.26
C LEU A 52 -26.85 -1.56 5.96
N PHE A 53 -26.52 -0.82 7.02
CA PHE A 53 -26.04 0.55 6.93
C PHE A 53 -24.63 0.62 7.49
N SER A 54 -23.68 1.13 6.71
CA SER A 54 -22.33 1.41 7.21
C SER A 54 -22.37 2.53 8.24
N ARG A 55 -21.55 2.42 9.28
CA ARG A 55 -21.47 3.47 10.32
C ARG A 55 -20.68 4.67 9.79
N PRO A 56 -21.22 5.89 9.87
CA PRO A 56 -20.44 7.10 9.60
C PRO A 56 -19.28 7.26 10.58
N ASP A 57 -18.18 7.77 10.05
CA ASP A 57 -17.04 8.23 10.85
C ASP A 57 -17.43 9.39 11.79
N PRO A 58 -16.61 9.71 12.80
CA PRO A 58 -16.82 10.92 13.60
C PRO A 58 -16.76 12.19 12.72
N LEU A 59 -17.51 13.22 13.13
CA LEU A 59 -17.46 14.54 12.49
C LEU A 59 -16.04 15.10 12.50
N ASN A 60 -15.59 15.64 11.38
CA ASN A 60 -14.27 16.24 11.26
C ASN A 60 -14.26 17.62 11.94
N PRO A 61 -13.51 17.81 13.04
CA PRO A 61 -13.48 19.07 13.76
C PRO A 61 -12.57 20.11 13.10
N VAL A 62 -11.74 19.68 12.15
CA VAL A 62 -10.69 20.48 11.50
C VAL A 62 -11.14 21.04 10.15
N ASP A 63 -11.96 20.28 9.43
CA ASP A 63 -12.63 20.69 8.20
C ASP A 63 -14.10 20.28 8.26
N THR A 64 -14.94 21.19 8.77
CA THR A 64 -16.36 20.94 9.00
C THR A 64 -17.19 20.89 7.72
N ALA A 65 -16.61 21.19 6.56
CA ALA A 65 -17.27 21.04 5.26
C ALA A 65 -17.16 19.61 4.71
N LEU A 66 -16.27 18.78 5.27
CA LEU A 66 -16.14 17.37 4.89
C LEU A 66 -17.14 16.52 5.67
N GLU A 67 -18.10 15.97 4.94
CA GLU A 67 -19.04 14.99 5.48
C GLU A 67 -18.31 13.71 5.94
N PRO A 68 -18.76 13.07 7.04
CA PRO A 68 -18.19 11.81 7.47
C PRO A 68 -18.33 10.71 6.42
N SER A 69 -17.24 9.97 6.22
CA SER A 69 -17.25 8.78 5.38
C SER A 69 -17.98 7.64 6.07
N ALA A 70 -18.73 6.82 5.33
CA ALA A 70 -19.48 5.67 5.84
C ALA A 70 -19.32 4.47 4.89
N ARG A 71 -18.08 4.09 4.56
CA ARG A 71 -17.79 3.06 3.55
C ARG A 71 -17.67 1.68 4.19
N TRP A 72 -16.83 1.60 5.22
CA TRP A 72 -16.44 0.34 5.83
C TRP A 72 -17.57 -0.30 6.62
N TYR A 73 -17.72 -1.61 6.43
CA TYR A 73 -18.46 -2.47 7.32
C TYR A 73 -17.72 -3.79 7.51
N SER A 74 -17.88 -4.34 8.71
CA SER A 74 -17.45 -5.68 9.08
C SER A 74 -18.30 -6.11 10.27
N PHE A 75 -19.02 -7.23 10.14
CA PHE A 75 -19.95 -7.67 11.18
C PHE A 75 -20.08 -9.19 11.14
N VAL A 76 -20.60 -9.75 12.23
CA VAL A 76 -20.95 -11.17 12.31
C VAL A 76 -22.46 -11.31 12.29
N LEU A 77 -22.96 -12.30 11.56
CA LEU A 77 -24.33 -12.80 11.60
C LEU A 77 -24.35 -14.13 12.34
N GLU A 78 -25.35 -14.34 13.19
CA GLU A 78 -25.63 -15.61 13.86
C GLU A 78 -27.08 -16.03 13.59
N GLY A 79 -27.38 -17.32 13.65
CA GLY A 79 -28.72 -17.84 13.40
C GLY A 79 -29.07 -17.93 11.91
N VAL A 80 -28.08 -18.01 11.00
CA VAL A 80 -28.31 -17.98 9.54
C VAL A 80 -28.14 -19.32 8.83
N GLU A 81 -27.81 -20.40 9.55
CA GLU A 81 -27.59 -21.72 8.95
C GLU A 81 -28.84 -22.20 8.19
N GLY A 82 -28.65 -22.61 6.94
CA GLY A 82 -29.71 -23.16 6.10
C GLY A 82 -30.81 -22.17 5.71
N LYS A 83 -30.70 -20.89 6.11
CA LYS A 83 -31.64 -19.83 5.71
C LYS A 83 -31.16 -19.18 4.42
N GLU A 84 -32.10 -18.86 3.54
CA GLU A 84 -31.84 -17.98 2.41
C GLU A 84 -31.89 -16.52 2.89
N VAL A 85 -30.75 -15.85 2.81
CA VAL A 85 -30.53 -14.50 3.31
C VAL A 85 -30.38 -13.54 2.15
N LEU A 86 -31.24 -12.52 2.10
CA LEU A 86 -31.10 -11.40 1.17
C LEU A 86 -30.49 -10.21 1.92
N MET A 87 -29.20 -9.98 1.77
CA MET A 87 -28.54 -8.80 2.30
C MET A 87 -28.64 -7.64 1.30
N GLN A 88 -29.00 -6.46 1.79
CA GLN A 88 -29.08 -5.21 1.05
C GLN A 88 -28.18 -4.19 1.74
N PHE A 89 -27.13 -3.74 1.04
CA PHE A 89 -26.14 -2.82 1.55
C PHE A 89 -26.49 -1.40 1.11
N TYR A 90 -26.88 -0.53 2.05
CA TYR A 90 -27.21 0.86 1.77
C TYR A 90 -25.98 1.74 1.91
N GLY A 91 -25.78 2.64 0.94
CA GLY A 91 -24.65 3.56 0.94
C GLY A 91 -23.29 2.88 0.75
N SER A 92 -23.27 1.60 0.37
CA SER A 92 -22.05 0.89 0.02
C SER A 92 -21.83 0.89 -1.48
N GLU A 93 -20.58 1.12 -1.85
CA GLU A 93 -20.02 0.98 -3.19
C GLU A 93 -19.33 -0.37 -3.41
N ALA A 94 -19.24 -1.23 -2.39
CA ALA A 94 -18.61 -2.55 -2.50
C ALA A 94 -19.47 -3.51 -3.32
N VAL A 95 -18.99 -3.81 -4.52
CA VAL A 95 -19.53 -4.87 -5.35
C VAL A 95 -18.92 -6.19 -4.90
N ARG A 96 -19.77 -7.17 -4.56
CA ARG A 96 -19.35 -8.52 -4.10
C ARG A 96 -18.36 -8.44 -2.93
N PRO A 97 -18.85 -8.11 -1.72
CA PRO A 97 -18.04 -8.12 -0.51
C PRO A 97 -17.55 -9.54 -0.18
N PHE A 98 -16.91 -9.68 0.98
CA PHE A 98 -16.37 -10.95 1.44
C PHE A 98 -17.18 -11.48 2.61
N TYR A 99 -17.20 -12.81 2.76
CA TYR A 99 -17.70 -13.48 3.94
C TYR A 99 -16.72 -14.54 4.44
N SER A 100 -16.85 -14.93 5.70
CA SER A 100 -16.03 -15.97 6.32
C SER A 100 -16.86 -16.73 7.35
N TYR A 101 -16.57 -18.02 7.53
CA TYR A 101 -17.21 -18.85 8.57
C TYR A 101 -16.41 -18.90 9.87
N ASP A 102 -15.12 -18.54 9.84
CA ASP A 102 -14.21 -18.58 10.99
C ASP A 102 -13.67 -17.18 11.38
N GLY A 103 -13.96 -16.16 10.58
CA GLY A 103 -13.47 -14.79 10.79
C GLY A 103 -12.01 -14.59 10.39
N GLU A 104 -11.40 -15.57 9.73
CA GLU A 104 -10.00 -15.54 9.29
C GLU A 104 -9.88 -15.81 7.78
N ASN A 105 -10.56 -16.84 7.29
CA ASN A 105 -10.54 -17.25 5.89
C ASN A 105 -11.76 -16.65 5.17
N TYR A 106 -11.52 -15.54 4.48
CA TYR A 106 -12.55 -14.81 3.75
C TYR A 106 -12.65 -15.25 2.29
N ILE A 107 -13.88 -15.39 1.82
CA ILE A 107 -14.25 -15.77 0.45
C ILE A 107 -15.12 -14.66 -0.13
N ARG A 108 -14.82 -14.23 -1.35
CA ARG A 108 -15.64 -13.24 -2.05
C ARG A 108 -16.98 -13.85 -2.42
N PHE A 109 -18.07 -13.11 -2.26
CA PHE A 109 -19.35 -13.51 -2.85
C PHE A 109 -19.21 -13.70 -4.36
N SER A 110 -19.85 -14.72 -4.90
CA SER A 110 -19.84 -15.04 -6.32
C SER A 110 -20.72 -14.08 -7.12
N ALA A 111 -20.52 -14.03 -8.44
CA ALA A 111 -21.37 -13.24 -9.33
C ALA A 111 -22.84 -13.70 -9.29
N GLY A 112 -23.09 -15.01 -9.11
CA GLY A 112 -24.44 -15.57 -9.01
C GLY A 112 -25.16 -15.22 -7.71
N GLU A 113 -24.43 -14.87 -6.65
CA GLU A 113 -24.99 -14.41 -5.38
C GLU A 113 -25.27 -12.90 -5.39
N SER A 114 -24.68 -12.15 -6.33
CA SER A 114 -24.82 -10.69 -6.42
C SER A 114 -26.01 -10.27 -7.27
N LEU A 115 -27.03 -9.69 -6.65
CA LEU A 115 -28.25 -9.20 -7.31
C LEU A 115 -28.14 -7.70 -7.64
N GLY A 116 -27.14 -7.32 -8.43
CA GLY A 116 -26.75 -5.93 -8.68
C GLY A 116 -25.52 -5.53 -7.86
N CYS A 117 -25.33 -4.23 -7.62
CA CYS A 117 -24.14 -3.69 -6.96
C CYS A 117 -24.22 -3.70 -5.43
N ASP A 118 -25.41 -3.88 -4.86
CA ASP A 118 -25.72 -3.57 -3.46
C ASP A 118 -26.52 -4.68 -2.76
N ARG A 119 -26.73 -5.82 -3.42
CA ARG A 119 -27.54 -6.92 -2.89
C ARG A 119 -26.86 -8.27 -3.04
N ILE A 120 -26.91 -9.07 -1.99
CA ILE A 120 -26.40 -10.44 -1.97
C ILE A 120 -27.53 -11.39 -1.55
N LEU A 121 -27.80 -12.42 -2.34
CA LEU A 121 -28.68 -13.53 -1.97
C LEU A 121 -27.83 -14.78 -1.73
N LYS A 122 -27.87 -15.30 -0.50
CA LYS A 122 -27.02 -16.42 -0.08
C LYS A 122 -27.73 -17.35 0.89
N SER A 123 -27.57 -18.65 0.68
CA SER A 123 -27.77 -19.65 1.74
C SER A 123 -26.43 -20.01 2.37
N PHE A 124 -26.30 -19.81 3.68
CA PHE A 124 -25.09 -20.11 4.43
C PHE A 124 -25.11 -21.55 4.96
N SER A 125 -23.95 -22.21 4.96
CA SER A 125 -23.79 -23.59 5.46
C SER A 125 -23.50 -23.67 6.96
N GLU A 126 -23.19 -22.55 7.60
CA GLU A 126 -22.86 -22.47 9.03
C GLU A 126 -23.74 -21.40 9.69
N ASP A 127 -23.90 -21.50 11.00
CA ASP A 127 -24.77 -20.58 11.76
C ASP A 127 -24.14 -19.22 12.00
N THR A 128 -22.81 -19.16 12.10
CA THR A 128 -22.02 -17.95 12.32
C THR A 128 -21.30 -17.56 11.05
N VAL A 129 -21.49 -16.32 10.59
CA VAL A 129 -20.90 -15.80 9.35
C VAL A 129 -20.42 -14.38 9.53
N TYR A 130 -19.14 -14.14 9.29
CA TYR A 130 -18.57 -12.81 9.19
C TYR A 130 -18.77 -12.27 7.78
N VAL A 131 -19.14 -11.00 7.64
CA VAL A 131 -19.28 -10.29 6.37
C VAL A 131 -18.50 -8.99 6.45
N ALA A 132 -17.69 -8.70 5.45
CA ALA A 132 -16.82 -7.51 5.43
C ALA A 132 -16.75 -6.89 4.04
N TYR A 133 -16.59 -5.56 4.01
CA TYR A 133 -16.43 -4.76 2.80
C TYR A 133 -15.27 -5.28 1.92
N PHE A 134 -14.14 -5.58 2.56
CA PHE A 134 -12.99 -6.29 1.99
C PHE A 134 -12.41 -7.22 3.07
N ILE A 135 -11.48 -8.11 2.71
CA ILE A 135 -10.75 -8.95 3.68
C ILE A 135 -10.07 -8.07 4.74
N PRO A 136 -10.50 -8.10 6.01
CA PRO A 136 -9.96 -7.21 7.03
C PRO A 136 -8.47 -7.49 7.28
N TYR A 137 -7.64 -6.46 7.16
CA TYR A 137 -6.27 -6.46 7.70
C TYR A 137 -6.30 -5.69 9.02
N THR A 138 -6.34 -6.43 10.14
CA THR A 138 -6.52 -5.83 11.47
C THR A 138 -5.19 -5.44 12.11
N TYR A 139 -5.21 -4.60 13.14
CA TYR A 139 -4.02 -4.24 13.91
C TYR A 139 -3.44 -5.45 14.64
N ARG A 140 -4.26 -6.35 15.17
CA ARG A 140 -3.79 -7.64 15.71
C ARG A 140 -3.08 -8.49 14.65
N HIS A 141 -3.62 -8.54 13.43
CA HIS A 141 -2.97 -9.25 12.32
C HIS A 141 -1.60 -8.61 12.03
N LEU A 142 -1.55 -7.29 11.91
CA LEU A 142 -0.30 -6.54 11.71
C LEU A 142 0.74 -6.89 12.78
N LEU A 143 0.38 -6.84 14.07
CA LEU A 143 1.31 -7.15 15.16
C LEU A 143 1.83 -8.60 15.09
N GLY A 144 1.00 -9.54 14.65
CA GLY A 144 1.42 -10.92 14.37
C GLY A 144 2.47 -11.00 13.25
N ARG A 145 2.24 -10.27 12.15
CA ARG A 145 3.16 -10.20 11.01
C ARG A 145 4.48 -9.50 11.36
N ILE A 146 4.42 -8.41 12.12
CA ILE A 146 5.61 -7.75 12.69
C ILE A 146 6.41 -8.72 13.56
N GLY A 147 5.75 -9.55 14.39
CA GLY A 147 6.42 -10.59 15.17
C GLY A 147 7.18 -11.61 14.31
N GLN A 148 6.66 -11.93 13.13
CA GLN A 148 7.33 -12.80 12.16
C GLN A 148 8.50 -12.08 11.47
N TRP A 149 8.29 -10.87 10.96
CA TRP A 149 9.34 -10.08 10.29
C TRP A 149 10.50 -9.74 11.22
N ALA A 150 10.23 -9.48 12.50
CA ALA A 150 11.24 -9.21 13.52
C ALA A 150 12.19 -10.40 13.79
N SER A 151 11.88 -11.60 13.31
CA SER A 151 12.80 -12.74 13.35
C SER A 151 13.96 -12.60 12.36
N SER A 152 13.82 -11.76 11.34
CA SER A 152 14.87 -11.47 10.38
C SER A 152 15.94 -10.56 10.99
N PRO A 153 17.24 -10.85 10.81
CA PRO A 153 18.31 -9.97 11.29
C PRO A 153 18.34 -8.62 10.57
N HIS A 154 17.54 -8.46 9.51
CA HIS A 154 17.44 -7.25 8.72
C HIS A 154 16.35 -6.28 9.18
N VAL A 155 15.51 -6.66 10.15
CA VAL A 155 14.36 -5.87 10.58
C VAL A 155 14.59 -5.36 12.00
N SER A 156 14.46 -4.04 12.17
CA SER A 156 14.30 -3.41 13.48
C SER A 156 12.88 -2.87 13.60
N VAL A 157 12.21 -3.18 14.70
CA VAL A 157 10.87 -2.66 15.01
C VAL A 157 11.03 -1.51 16.00
N LEU A 158 10.58 -0.33 15.58
CA LEU A 158 10.55 0.91 16.32
C LEU A 158 9.10 1.44 16.36
N SER A 159 8.92 2.63 16.91
CA SER A 159 7.64 3.35 16.93
C SER A 159 7.78 4.66 16.18
N ALA A 160 6.78 4.98 15.35
CA ALA A 160 6.60 6.30 14.77
C ALA A 160 5.91 7.27 15.75
N GLY A 161 5.36 6.78 16.87
CA GLY A 161 4.61 7.53 17.87
C GLY A 161 3.34 6.80 18.29
N GLU A 162 2.53 7.46 19.12
CA GLU A 162 1.21 6.96 19.55
C GLU A 162 0.09 7.72 18.84
N SER A 163 -0.98 7.01 18.47
CA SER A 163 -2.20 7.57 17.91
C SER A 163 -3.03 8.34 18.94
N THR A 164 -4.14 8.94 18.48
CA THR A 164 -5.08 9.70 19.31
C THR A 164 -5.57 8.94 20.55
N LEU A 165 -5.79 7.62 20.43
CA LEU A 165 -6.23 6.75 21.52
C LEU A 165 -5.08 6.00 22.20
N GLY A 166 -3.83 6.34 21.88
CA GLY A 166 -2.63 5.77 22.51
C GLY A 166 -2.20 4.41 21.96
N ASN A 167 -2.65 4.02 20.76
CA ASN A 167 -2.14 2.84 20.10
C ASN A 167 -0.81 3.17 19.41
N ASP A 168 0.16 2.27 19.53
CA ASP A 168 1.44 2.42 18.84
C ASP A 168 1.24 2.49 17.32
N MET A 169 2.04 3.33 16.66
CA MET A 169 2.20 3.36 15.20
C MET A 169 3.51 2.67 14.86
N PRO A 170 3.53 1.37 14.51
CA PRO A 170 4.78 0.65 14.33
C PRO A 170 5.60 1.21 13.18
N LEU A 171 6.91 1.23 13.35
CA LEU A 171 7.88 1.58 12.31
C LEU A 171 8.82 0.39 12.10
N LEU A 172 8.85 -0.15 10.88
CA LEU A 172 9.82 -1.15 10.47
C LEU A 172 11.00 -0.46 9.79
N VAL A 173 12.20 -0.72 10.27
CA VAL A 173 13.44 -0.35 9.58
C VAL A 173 14.04 -1.62 9.00
N VAL A 174 14.01 -1.74 7.66
CA VAL A 174 14.48 -2.95 6.95
C VAL A 174 15.74 -2.63 6.17
N THR A 175 16.87 -3.25 6.54
CA THR A 175 18.17 -3.05 5.89
C THR A 175 19.20 -4.12 6.28
N ASP A 176 20.28 -4.25 5.51
CA ASP A 176 21.48 -5.00 5.89
C ASP A 176 22.41 -4.11 6.72
N ALA A 177 22.43 -4.31 8.03
CA ALA A 177 23.24 -3.55 8.98
C ALA A 177 24.77 -3.73 8.79
N SER A 178 25.23 -4.66 7.95
CA SER A 178 26.66 -4.82 7.63
C SER A 178 27.18 -3.72 6.69
N VAL A 179 26.30 -3.06 5.94
CA VAL A 179 26.63 -1.95 5.05
C VAL A 179 26.28 -0.64 5.76
N ARG A 180 27.18 0.36 5.69
CA ARG A 180 26.94 1.67 6.29
C ARG A 180 25.79 2.40 5.60
N ASP A 181 24.84 2.90 6.38
CA ASP A 181 23.66 3.61 5.85
C ASP A 181 24.02 4.85 5.00
N SER A 182 25.15 5.51 5.26
CA SER A 182 25.63 6.64 4.46
C SER A 182 25.98 6.29 3.00
N LEU A 183 25.98 5.01 2.63
CA LEU A 183 26.21 4.52 1.27
C LEU A 183 24.91 4.03 0.62
N LYS A 184 23.78 4.11 1.33
CA LYS A 184 22.50 3.53 0.94
C LYS A 184 21.51 4.61 0.55
N LYS A 185 20.53 4.19 -0.25
CA LYS A 185 19.30 4.92 -0.51
C LYS A 185 18.40 4.94 0.71
N VAL A 186 17.64 6.01 0.89
CA VAL A 186 16.67 6.15 1.98
C VAL A 186 15.28 6.14 1.38
N ILE A 187 14.51 5.10 1.70
CA ILE A 187 13.17 4.90 1.14
C ILE A 187 12.16 4.91 2.29
N TYR A 188 11.18 5.79 2.19
CA TYR A 188 10.05 5.84 3.11
C TYR A 188 8.82 5.22 2.47
N VAL A 189 8.09 4.40 3.22
CA VAL A 189 6.81 3.84 2.80
C VAL A 189 5.84 3.97 3.96
N HIS A 190 4.63 4.43 3.71
CA HIS A 190 3.56 4.30 4.67
C HIS A 190 2.27 3.87 4.01
N ALA A 191 1.38 3.29 4.81
CA ALA A 191 0.09 2.83 4.35
C ALA A 191 -0.99 3.11 5.39
N ARG A 192 -2.23 2.88 4.97
CA ARG A 192 -3.39 2.79 5.87
C ARG A 192 -3.69 4.08 6.62
N THR A 193 -3.49 5.21 5.95
CA THR A 193 -3.98 6.53 6.42
C THR A 193 -5.50 6.53 6.49
N HIS A 194 -6.16 6.09 5.41
CA HIS A 194 -7.57 5.77 5.41
C HIS A 194 -7.79 4.30 5.82
N THR A 195 -8.76 4.09 6.69
CA THR A 195 -8.87 2.86 7.50
C THR A 195 -9.73 1.78 6.84
N SER A 196 -10.52 2.14 5.83
CA SER A 196 -11.25 1.19 4.99
C SER A 196 -10.34 0.49 3.97
N GLU A 197 -9.28 1.16 3.51
CA GLU A 197 -8.35 0.82 2.41
C GLU A 197 -7.46 -0.41 2.66
N ALA A 198 -8.09 -1.56 2.88
CA ALA A 198 -7.45 -2.80 3.30
C ALA A 198 -6.58 -3.44 2.22
N PRO A 199 -6.90 -3.32 0.91
CA PRO A 199 -6.03 -3.84 -0.15
C PRO A 199 -4.59 -3.33 -0.05
N CYS A 200 -4.36 -2.05 0.29
CA CYS A 200 -2.99 -1.52 0.40
C CYS A 200 -2.18 -2.15 1.54
N SER A 201 -2.84 -2.57 2.63
CA SER A 201 -2.18 -3.28 3.72
C SER A 201 -1.73 -4.68 3.30
N TRP A 202 -2.54 -5.40 2.53
CA TRP A 202 -2.18 -6.72 2.00
C TRP A 202 -1.07 -6.63 0.93
N HIS A 203 -1.10 -5.60 0.08
CA HIS A 203 0.01 -5.28 -0.83
C HIS A 203 1.30 -5.00 -0.05
N LEU A 204 1.24 -4.13 0.97
CA LEU A 204 2.41 -3.82 1.79
C LEU A 204 2.91 -5.04 2.58
N ASP A 205 2.02 -5.88 3.10
CA ASP A 205 2.38 -7.09 3.82
C ASP A 205 3.24 -8.03 2.95
N ALA A 206 2.79 -8.31 1.73
CA ALA A 206 3.55 -9.14 0.79
C ALA A 206 4.90 -8.50 0.41
N PHE A 207 4.93 -7.17 0.25
CA PHE A 207 6.16 -6.42 -0.02
C PHE A 207 7.16 -6.56 1.13
N VAL A 208 6.73 -6.34 2.37
CA VAL A 208 7.58 -6.45 3.56
C VAL A 208 8.02 -7.89 3.77
N ASP A 209 7.13 -8.87 3.59
CA ASP A 209 7.45 -10.30 3.74
C ASP A 209 8.58 -10.70 2.81
N ARG A 210 8.47 -10.36 1.51
CA ARG A 210 9.53 -10.64 0.54
C ARG A 210 10.81 -9.86 0.86
N LEU A 211 10.70 -8.56 1.13
CA LEU A 211 11.86 -7.71 1.40
C LEU A 211 12.62 -8.16 2.67
N ALA A 212 11.92 -8.57 3.72
CA ALA A 212 12.49 -8.90 5.02
C ALA A 212 12.96 -10.35 5.14
N LEU A 213 12.21 -11.30 4.56
CA LEU A 213 12.38 -12.74 4.80
C LEU A 213 12.95 -13.50 3.61
N SER A 214 12.87 -12.96 2.38
CA SER A 214 13.33 -13.68 1.20
C SER A 214 14.85 -13.61 1.02
N ASP A 215 15.40 -14.74 0.55
CA ASP A 215 16.77 -14.88 0.04
C ASP A 215 16.89 -14.55 -1.46
N ASP A 216 15.79 -14.08 -2.08
CA ASP A 216 15.79 -13.60 -3.46
C ASP A 216 16.89 -12.54 -3.68
N PRO A 217 17.72 -12.65 -4.74
CA PRO A 217 18.85 -11.76 -4.95
C PRO A 217 18.48 -10.27 -4.95
N LEU A 218 17.31 -9.92 -5.50
CA LEU A 218 16.82 -8.54 -5.50
C LEU A 218 16.50 -8.06 -4.08
N ALA A 219 15.78 -8.85 -3.28
CA ALA A 219 15.50 -8.49 -1.89
C ALA A 219 16.80 -8.32 -1.08
N ALA A 220 17.75 -9.24 -1.22
CA ALA A 220 19.05 -9.15 -0.55
C ALA A 220 19.85 -7.91 -0.97
N ALA A 221 19.85 -7.57 -2.26
CA ALA A 221 20.55 -6.38 -2.75
C ALA A 221 19.85 -5.09 -2.33
N LEU A 222 18.51 -5.02 -2.35
CA LEU A 222 17.75 -3.89 -1.84
C LEU A 222 18.07 -3.64 -0.36
N ARG A 223 18.15 -4.68 0.48
CA ARG A 223 18.55 -4.53 1.88
C ARG A 223 19.97 -3.97 2.02
N ARG A 224 20.90 -4.33 1.13
CA ARG A 224 22.29 -3.83 1.13
C ARG A 224 22.41 -2.39 0.64
N GLU A 225 21.61 -2.01 -0.35
CA GLU A 225 21.72 -0.73 -1.06
C GLU A 225 20.71 0.32 -0.58
N ALA A 226 19.73 -0.06 0.26
CA ALA A 226 18.73 0.85 0.80
C ALA A 226 18.44 0.60 2.29
N VAL A 227 17.97 1.66 2.95
CA VAL A 227 17.30 1.63 4.25
C VAL A 227 15.83 1.95 4.02
N PHE A 228 14.96 0.97 4.31
CA PHE A 228 13.52 1.17 4.24
C PHE A 228 12.98 1.57 5.60
N TYR A 229 12.26 2.68 5.66
CA TYR A 229 11.46 3.13 6.79
C TYR A 229 9.98 2.92 6.45
N ILE A 230 9.34 1.92 7.06
CA ILE A 230 7.99 1.49 6.69
C ILE A 230 7.04 1.67 7.86
N VAL A 231 6.04 2.52 7.71
CA VAL A 231 4.93 2.69 8.66
C VAL A 231 3.70 1.95 8.11
N PRO A 232 3.48 0.68 8.48
CA PRO A 232 2.36 -0.08 7.95
C PRO A 232 1.00 0.54 8.26
N PHE A 233 0.81 1.07 9.47
CA PHE A 233 -0.44 1.70 9.91
C PHE A 233 -0.19 3.15 10.36
N ALA A 234 -0.59 4.12 9.53
CA ALA A 234 -0.66 5.52 9.93
C ALA A 234 -1.88 5.81 10.84
N ASN A 235 -2.93 4.99 10.77
CA ASN A 235 -4.17 5.21 11.51
C ASN A 235 -4.66 3.93 12.23
N PRO A 236 -3.93 3.44 13.26
CA PRO A 236 -4.28 2.21 13.96
C PRO A 236 -5.65 2.32 14.66
N ASP A 237 -5.99 3.47 15.25
CA ASP A 237 -7.26 3.67 15.94
C ASP A 237 -8.45 3.46 15.03
N GLY A 238 -8.43 4.09 13.85
CA GLY A 238 -9.54 3.97 12.93
C GLY A 238 -9.68 2.55 12.38
N VAL A 239 -8.59 1.80 12.22
CA VAL A 239 -8.66 0.37 11.84
C VAL A 239 -9.27 -0.45 12.97
N ILE A 240 -8.79 -0.29 14.21
CA ILE A 240 -9.30 -1.01 15.40
C ILE A 240 -10.79 -0.78 15.57
N HIS A 241 -11.25 0.46 15.37
CA HIS A 241 -12.63 0.84 15.56
C HIS A 241 -13.53 0.68 14.34
N GLY A 242 -13.02 0.23 13.18
CA GLY A 242 -13.82 0.05 11.97
C GLY A 242 -14.34 1.37 11.39
N LEU A 243 -13.49 2.39 11.35
CA LEU A 243 -13.75 3.64 10.62
C LEU A 243 -13.49 3.45 9.12
N SER A 244 -13.79 4.46 8.32
CA SER A 244 -13.62 4.45 6.88
C SER A 244 -12.44 5.27 6.38
N ARG A 245 -12.34 6.53 6.79
CA ARG A 245 -11.43 7.52 6.20
C ARG A 245 -10.76 8.42 7.25
N SER A 246 -11.35 8.60 8.42
CA SER A 246 -10.79 9.46 9.46
C SER A 246 -10.09 8.71 10.58
N ASN A 247 -9.33 9.44 11.41
CA ASN A 247 -8.85 8.95 12.71
C ASN A 247 -9.97 8.96 13.76
N ALA A 248 -9.67 8.54 14.99
CA ALA A 248 -10.66 8.50 16.07
C ALA A 248 -11.29 9.86 16.43
N ALA A 249 -10.62 10.97 16.09
CA ALA A 249 -11.14 12.33 16.28
C ALA A 249 -11.93 12.87 15.07
N GLY A 250 -12.12 12.08 14.01
CA GLY A 250 -12.83 12.51 12.79
C GLY A 250 -11.96 13.23 11.78
N VAL A 251 -10.65 13.39 12.02
CA VAL A 251 -9.73 14.09 11.12
C VAL A 251 -9.31 13.16 9.97
N ASN A 252 -9.47 13.62 8.73
CA ASN A 252 -8.85 12.97 7.58
C ASN A 252 -7.35 13.32 7.52
N GLN A 253 -6.50 12.40 7.96
CA GLN A 253 -5.05 12.61 8.05
C GLN A 253 -4.39 12.95 6.70
N GLU A 254 -4.91 12.43 5.59
CA GLU A 254 -4.29 12.53 4.26
C GLU A 254 -4.21 13.98 3.73
N ILE A 255 -5.15 14.83 4.14
CA ILE A 255 -5.24 16.24 3.69
C ILE A 255 -4.89 17.23 4.80
N ASN A 256 -4.06 16.83 5.77
CA ASN A 256 -3.71 17.63 6.94
C ASN A 256 -2.19 17.90 7.09
N TRP A 257 -1.42 17.70 6.02
CA TRP A 257 0.05 17.84 6.04
C TRP A 257 0.55 19.29 6.01
N ASP A 258 -0.22 20.23 5.48
CA ASP A 258 0.14 21.66 5.46
C ASP A 258 -0.23 22.41 6.74
N ARG A 259 -0.95 21.76 7.66
CA ARG A 259 -1.37 22.37 8.93
C ARG A 259 -0.20 22.48 9.92
N PRO A 260 -0.16 23.56 10.73
CA PRO A 260 0.80 23.66 11.82
C PRO A 260 0.55 22.56 12.86
N ASP A 261 1.59 22.14 13.57
CA ASP A 261 1.52 21.00 14.50
C ASP A 261 0.46 21.16 15.59
N SER A 262 0.17 22.40 16.02
CA SER A 262 -0.88 22.69 17.01
C SER A 262 -2.31 22.48 16.49
N LEU A 263 -2.49 22.32 15.17
CA LEU A 263 -3.79 22.17 14.51
C LEU A 263 -3.88 20.89 13.65
N THR A 264 -2.82 20.08 13.59
CA THR A 264 -2.82 18.79 12.90
C THR A 264 -3.11 17.66 13.88
N SER A 265 -3.53 16.50 13.38
CA SER A 265 -3.74 15.31 14.20
C SER A 265 -2.41 14.76 14.73
N VAL A 266 -2.42 14.13 15.92
CA VAL A 266 -1.20 13.59 16.54
C VAL A 266 -0.48 12.60 15.62
N GLU A 267 -1.23 11.80 14.85
CA GLU A 267 -0.67 10.84 13.90
C GLU A 267 0.15 11.55 12.80
N VAL A 268 -0.39 12.60 12.20
CA VAL A 268 0.32 13.41 11.20
C VAL A 268 1.54 14.13 11.81
N SER A 269 1.41 14.66 13.03
CA SER A 269 2.54 15.29 13.74
C SER A 269 3.68 14.28 14.01
N ASN A 270 3.34 13.06 14.40
CA ASN A 270 4.27 11.94 14.59
C ASN A 270 4.99 11.59 13.28
N LEU A 271 4.25 11.47 12.17
CA LEU A 271 4.83 11.14 10.86
C LEU A 271 5.75 12.26 10.33
N LYS A 272 5.36 13.53 10.50
CA LYS A 272 6.23 14.68 10.18
C LYS A 272 7.53 14.64 10.99
N SER A 273 7.41 14.43 12.30
CA SER A 273 8.57 14.33 13.20
C SER A 273 9.49 13.17 12.81
N LEU A 274 8.92 12.02 12.41
CA LEU A 274 9.67 10.89 11.89
C LEU A 274 10.43 11.26 10.62
N LEU A 275 9.76 11.83 9.61
CA LEU A 275 10.38 12.23 8.35
C LEU A 275 11.47 13.27 8.54
N GLU A 276 11.25 14.27 9.41
CA GLU A 276 12.27 15.25 9.77
C GLU A 276 13.47 14.57 10.43
N SER A 277 13.26 13.60 11.32
CA SER A 277 14.37 12.84 11.94
C SER A 277 15.16 11.99 10.93
N ILE A 278 14.49 11.46 9.90
CA ILE A 278 15.12 10.72 8.81
C ILE A 278 15.98 11.67 7.98
N LEU A 279 15.44 12.84 7.62
CA LEU A 279 16.16 13.90 6.90
C LEU A 279 17.35 14.42 7.71
N GLU A 280 17.22 14.62 9.02
CA GLU A 280 18.34 15.01 9.89
C GLU A 280 19.43 13.94 9.97
N ARG A 281 19.03 12.66 10.01
CA ARG A 281 19.96 11.54 10.11
C ARG A 281 20.75 11.32 8.83
N HIS A 282 20.08 11.35 7.68
CA HIS A 282 20.66 10.94 6.39
C HIS A 282 20.97 12.11 5.46
N GLY A 283 20.37 13.27 5.70
CA GLY A 283 20.44 14.46 4.83
C GLY A 283 19.52 14.39 3.61
N HIS A 284 18.82 13.27 3.39
CA HIS A 284 17.96 13.03 2.23
C HIS A 284 16.96 11.90 2.48
N ILE A 285 15.91 11.88 1.65
CA ILE A 285 15.00 10.76 1.41
C ILE A 285 14.93 10.65 -0.11
N ASP A 286 15.32 9.52 -0.70
CA ASP A 286 15.35 9.36 -2.16
C ASP A 286 13.96 9.07 -2.75
N MET A 287 13.11 8.34 -2.01
CA MET A 287 11.78 7.95 -2.45
C MET A 287 10.81 7.84 -1.27
N ALA A 288 9.57 8.27 -1.47
CA ALA A 288 8.47 8.11 -0.53
C ALA A 288 7.24 7.53 -1.24
N LEU A 289 6.72 6.40 -0.74
CA LEU A 289 5.52 5.77 -1.27
C LEU A 289 4.37 5.86 -0.26
N ASN A 290 3.27 6.47 -0.69
CA ASN A 290 2.02 6.61 0.06
C ASN A 290 0.99 5.59 -0.45
N LEU A 291 0.78 4.51 0.29
CA LEU A 291 -0.06 3.40 -0.18
C LEU A 291 -1.51 3.53 0.31
N HIS A 292 -2.42 3.69 -0.65
CA HIS A 292 -3.86 3.83 -0.46
C HIS A 292 -4.63 2.78 -1.28
N SER A 293 -5.95 2.77 -1.14
CA SER A 293 -6.84 1.99 -2.01
C SER A 293 -8.06 2.76 -2.46
N GLN A 294 -8.46 2.54 -3.69
CA GLN A 294 -9.58 3.24 -4.32
C GLN A 294 -10.66 2.29 -4.78
N VAL A 295 -11.89 2.79 -4.78
CA VAL A 295 -13.06 2.06 -5.27
C VAL A 295 -13.17 2.25 -6.78
N GLU A 296 -12.14 1.79 -7.46
CA GLU A 296 -12.08 1.74 -8.92
C GLU A 296 -11.83 0.31 -9.38
N ASP A 297 -11.83 0.11 -10.68
CA ASP A 297 -11.51 -1.14 -11.36
C ASP A 297 -10.09 -1.16 -11.97
N TYR A 298 -9.21 -0.33 -11.41
CA TYR A 298 -7.82 -0.22 -11.79
C TYR A 298 -6.93 0.23 -10.63
N ALA A 299 -5.66 -0.19 -10.67
CA ALA A 299 -4.62 0.36 -9.82
C ALA A 299 -4.09 1.65 -10.46
N THR A 300 -3.66 2.62 -9.65
CA THR A 300 -3.05 3.85 -10.18
C THR A 300 -1.88 4.32 -9.36
N TYR A 301 -1.01 5.08 -10.02
CA TYR A 301 -0.15 6.05 -9.37
C TYR A 301 -0.74 7.43 -9.64
N TRP A 302 -0.82 8.27 -8.61
CA TRP A 302 -1.06 9.70 -8.82
C TRP A 302 0.26 10.36 -9.26
N VAL A 303 0.35 10.68 -10.55
CA VAL A 303 1.51 11.35 -11.14
C VAL A 303 1.30 12.86 -11.11
N HIS A 304 2.24 13.57 -10.51
CA HIS A 304 2.18 15.01 -10.35
C HIS A 304 2.62 15.73 -11.61
N THR A 305 1.76 16.62 -12.09
CA THR A 305 2.00 17.40 -13.31
C THR A 305 3.28 18.25 -13.20
N ALA A 306 3.98 18.42 -14.33
CA ALA A 306 5.12 19.33 -14.41
C ALA A 306 4.74 20.81 -14.15
N SER A 307 3.45 21.17 -14.23
CA SER A 307 2.95 22.52 -13.90
C SER A 307 3.04 22.84 -12.41
N SER A 308 2.97 21.82 -11.55
CA SER A 308 3.03 21.97 -10.09
C SER A 308 4.37 21.52 -9.50
N THR A 309 5.20 20.83 -10.30
CA THR A 309 6.53 20.32 -9.92
C THR A 309 7.61 20.81 -10.89
N SER A 310 8.29 19.90 -11.59
CA SER A 310 9.24 20.16 -12.67
C SER A 310 9.15 19.07 -13.74
N ASP A 311 9.66 19.34 -14.94
CA ASP A 311 9.75 18.32 -16.00
C ASP A 311 10.58 17.10 -15.59
N ALA A 312 11.61 17.30 -14.76
CA ALA A 312 12.47 16.23 -14.27
C ALA A 312 11.72 15.33 -13.28
N PHE A 313 11.04 15.94 -12.30
CA PHE A 313 10.26 15.22 -11.30
C PHE A 313 9.13 14.41 -11.93
N TYR A 314 8.33 15.04 -12.81
CA TYR A 314 7.29 14.34 -13.58
C TYR A 314 7.86 13.17 -14.39
N SER A 315 9.04 13.35 -15.00
CA SER A 315 9.71 12.28 -15.76
C SER A 315 10.11 11.10 -14.88
N ASP A 316 10.58 11.37 -13.66
CA ASP A 316 10.99 10.34 -12.70
C ASP A 316 9.78 9.58 -12.12
N GLU A 317 8.67 10.28 -11.85
CA GLU A 317 7.42 9.64 -11.44
C GLU A 317 6.84 8.75 -12.53
N MET A 318 6.79 9.26 -13.76
CA MET A 318 6.39 8.47 -14.93
C MET A 318 7.31 7.27 -15.13
N ARG A 319 8.60 7.39 -14.81
CA ARG A 319 9.55 6.29 -14.90
C ARG A 319 9.24 5.22 -13.86
N LEU A 320 9.03 5.57 -12.60
CA LEU A 320 8.65 4.60 -11.56
C LEU A 320 7.33 3.90 -11.92
N ALA A 321 6.32 4.67 -12.33
CA ALA A 321 5.03 4.11 -12.73
C ALA A 321 5.16 3.09 -13.87
N ARG A 322 5.92 3.43 -14.93
CA ARG A 322 6.19 2.51 -16.05
C ARG A 322 6.96 1.26 -15.63
N LEU A 323 7.87 1.39 -14.66
CA LEU A 323 8.60 0.25 -14.11
C LEU A 323 7.66 -0.72 -13.39
N THR A 324 6.71 -0.20 -12.62
CA THR A 324 5.73 -1.02 -11.91
C THR A 324 4.69 -1.65 -12.85
N ILE A 325 4.36 -0.97 -13.96
CA ILE A 325 3.48 -1.49 -15.02
C ILE A 325 4.14 -2.62 -15.82
N ASP A 326 5.47 -2.63 -15.91
CA ASP A 326 6.14 -3.53 -16.82
C ASP A 326 5.97 -5.01 -16.45
N GLY A 327 5.45 -5.78 -17.41
CA GLY A 327 5.06 -7.17 -17.20
C GLY A 327 3.88 -7.37 -16.26
N ASN A 328 3.33 -6.31 -15.65
CA ASN A 328 2.24 -6.39 -14.71
C ASN A 328 0.92 -6.68 -15.45
N PRO A 329 0.25 -7.82 -15.19
CA PRO A 329 -0.99 -8.14 -15.86
C PRO A 329 -2.15 -7.22 -15.46
N TYR A 330 -2.08 -6.59 -14.28
CA TYR A 330 -3.18 -5.87 -13.63
C TYR A 330 -3.09 -4.34 -13.68
N PHE A 331 -1.94 -3.80 -14.08
CA PHE A 331 -1.70 -2.36 -14.12
C PHE A 331 -1.19 -1.95 -15.48
N LYS A 332 -1.90 -1.03 -16.13
CA LYS A 332 -1.62 -0.53 -17.47
C LYS A 332 -1.39 0.97 -17.43
N CYS A 333 -0.69 1.47 -18.44
CA CYS A 333 -0.45 2.90 -18.56
C CYS A 333 -1.69 3.78 -18.69
N ARG A 334 -2.80 3.25 -19.22
CA ARG A 334 -4.06 4.00 -19.31
C ARG A 334 -4.69 4.23 -17.93
N ASP A 335 -4.25 3.47 -16.92
CA ASP A 335 -4.80 3.49 -15.57
C ASP A 335 -4.13 4.59 -14.71
N LEU A 336 -3.10 5.28 -15.22
CA LEU A 336 -2.41 6.35 -14.51
C LEU A 336 -3.28 7.60 -14.40
N ASP A 337 -3.36 8.13 -13.18
CA ASP A 337 -4.04 9.38 -12.88
C ASP A 337 -3.03 10.52 -12.69
N PHE A 338 -3.49 11.75 -12.92
CA PHE A 338 -2.65 12.93 -12.92
C PHE A 338 -3.27 14.06 -12.09
N SER A 339 -2.46 14.73 -11.29
CA SER A 339 -2.90 15.85 -10.45
C SER A 339 -1.83 16.92 -10.30
N ASP A 340 -2.25 18.16 -10.01
CA ASP A 340 -1.31 19.14 -9.47
C ASP A 340 -0.95 18.77 -8.03
N LEU A 341 0.34 18.87 -7.69
CA LEU A 341 0.85 18.65 -6.34
C LEU A 341 0.35 19.75 -5.40
N ALA A 342 -0.18 19.34 -4.23
CA ALA A 342 -0.69 20.25 -3.21
C ALA A 342 -0.06 19.97 -1.83
N PRO A 343 0.38 21.02 -1.09
CA PRO A 343 1.06 20.87 0.21
C PRO A 343 0.26 20.14 1.30
N ARG A 344 -1.06 20.06 1.16
CA ARG A 344 -1.95 19.39 2.12
C ARG A 344 -1.77 17.87 2.17
N TYR A 345 -1.17 17.28 1.13
CA TYR A 345 -0.82 15.86 1.04
C TYR A 345 0.63 15.62 1.42
N LEU A 346 1.00 14.38 1.77
CA LEU A 346 2.38 14.01 2.13
C LEU A 346 3.37 14.43 1.04
N GLU A 347 3.04 14.11 -0.22
CA GLU A 347 3.90 14.33 -1.37
C GLU A 347 4.20 15.82 -1.55
N GLY A 348 3.19 16.67 -1.37
CA GLY A 348 3.35 18.11 -1.43
C GLY A 348 4.20 18.65 -0.28
N TRP A 349 4.00 18.13 0.93
CA TRP A 349 4.82 18.49 2.09
C TRP A 349 6.29 18.07 1.91
N LEU A 350 6.55 16.87 1.37
CA LEU A 350 7.90 16.40 1.06
C LEU A 350 8.55 17.23 -0.05
N TRP A 351 7.79 17.64 -1.07
CA TRP A 351 8.28 18.52 -2.12
C TRP A 351 8.73 19.88 -1.59
N GLU A 352 7.98 20.50 -0.67
CA GLU A 352 8.40 21.76 -0.04
C GLU A 352 9.73 21.63 0.71
N LYS A 353 10.03 20.45 1.26
CA LYS A 353 11.25 20.17 2.02
C LYS A 353 12.42 19.72 1.14
N CYS A 354 12.16 18.89 0.13
CA CYS A 354 13.17 18.12 -0.59
C CYS A 354 13.28 18.51 -2.07
N GLY A 355 12.24 19.13 -2.65
CA GLY A 355 12.12 19.35 -4.08
C GLY A 355 12.29 18.05 -4.87
N GLU A 356 13.06 18.12 -5.95
CA GLU A 356 13.36 16.98 -6.83
C GLU A 356 14.16 15.85 -6.17
N ASN A 357 14.71 16.06 -4.97
CA ASN A 357 15.58 15.08 -4.33
C ASN A 357 14.84 13.91 -3.66
N CYS A 358 13.51 13.97 -3.56
CA CYS A 358 12.67 12.91 -3.00
C CYS A 358 11.52 12.60 -3.96
N LEU A 359 11.55 11.43 -4.61
CA LEU A 359 10.45 10.98 -5.45
C LEU A 359 9.28 10.52 -4.57
N ALA A 360 8.26 11.37 -4.41
CA ALA A 360 7.11 11.10 -3.54
C ALA A 360 5.83 10.88 -4.34
N MET A 361 5.18 9.71 -4.18
CA MET A 361 4.00 9.34 -4.96
C MET A 361 2.99 8.52 -4.16
N THR A 362 1.69 8.73 -4.48
CA THR A 362 0.60 7.87 -4.02
C THR A 362 0.43 6.66 -4.94
N PHE A 363 0.36 5.45 -4.39
CA PHE A 363 -0.08 4.24 -5.08
C PHE A 363 -1.45 3.82 -4.56
N GLU A 364 -2.41 3.63 -5.46
CA GLU A 364 -3.77 3.19 -5.16
C GLU A 364 -4.01 1.76 -5.68
N THR A 365 -4.27 0.80 -4.79
CA THR A 365 -4.76 -0.53 -5.18
C THR A 365 -6.30 -0.54 -5.28
N PRO A 366 -6.93 -1.26 -6.23
CA PRO A 366 -8.38 -1.29 -6.34
C PRO A 366 -9.02 -2.25 -5.33
N TYR A 367 -10.33 -2.09 -5.09
CA TYR A 367 -11.14 -3.06 -4.31
C TYR A 367 -11.84 -4.13 -5.15
N THR A 368 -12.11 -3.83 -6.42
CA THR A 368 -13.06 -4.58 -7.24
C THR A 368 -12.36 -5.57 -8.18
N TYR A 369 -12.24 -5.23 -9.46
CA TYR A 369 -11.62 -5.99 -10.53
C TYR A 369 -10.59 -5.11 -11.26
N TYR A 370 -9.97 -5.66 -12.31
CA TYR A 370 -8.95 -4.96 -13.08
C TYR A 370 -9.39 -4.70 -14.52
N SER A 371 -8.79 -3.67 -15.13
CA SER A 371 -8.82 -3.44 -16.59
C SER A 371 -10.21 -3.19 -17.18
N GLU A 372 -11.13 -2.60 -16.41
CA GLU A 372 -12.52 -2.35 -16.83
C GLU A 372 -13.29 -3.64 -17.22
N ASN A 373 -12.86 -4.80 -16.69
CA ASN A 373 -13.42 -6.10 -17.03
C ASN A 373 -14.05 -6.80 -15.81
N PRO A 374 -15.35 -6.58 -15.53
CA PRO A 374 -16.03 -7.21 -14.38
C PRO A 374 -16.14 -8.73 -14.47
N ASP A 375 -16.01 -9.31 -15.66
CA ASP A 375 -15.97 -10.76 -15.90
C ASP A 375 -14.55 -11.34 -15.81
N GLY A 376 -13.55 -10.48 -15.63
CA GLY A 376 -12.14 -10.82 -15.52
C GLY A 376 -11.70 -11.17 -14.09
N GLU A 377 -10.42 -10.92 -13.81
CA GLU A 377 -9.86 -11.16 -12.48
C GLU A 377 -10.28 -10.06 -11.50
N TRP A 378 -10.71 -10.51 -10.32
CA TRP A 378 -11.06 -9.66 -9.19
C TRP A 378 -9.88 -9.55 -8.23
N VAL A 379 -9.80 -8.43 -7.51
CA VAL A 379 -8.80 -8.21 -6.46
C VAL A 379 -8.85 -9.38 -5.46
N SER A 380 -7.68 -9.92 -5.18
CA SER A 380 -7.43 -11.07 -4.30
C SER A 380 -6.12 -10.85 -3.56
N LEU A 381 -5.82 -11.66 -2.56
CA LEU A 381 -4.53 -11.53 -1.87
C LEU A 381 -3.38 -11.93 -2.79
N GLU A 382 -3.61 -12.86 -3.70
CA GLU A 382 -2.63 -13.33 -4.67
C GLU A 382 -2.21 -12.24 -5.65
N ASN A 383 -3.16 -11.51 -6.26
CA ASN A 383 -2.80 -10.42 -7.17
C ASN A 383 -2.25 -9.19 -6.44
N LEU A 384 -2.66 -8.90 -5.20
CA LEU A 384 -2.00 -7.89 -4.37
C LEU A 384 -0.54 -8.27 -4.05
N SER A 385 -0.23 -9.56 -3.89
CA SER A 385 1.16 -10.05 -3.81
C SER A 385 1.92 -9.87 -5.13
N VAL A 386 1.27 -10.01 -6.29
CA VAL A 386 1.89 -9.69 -7.59
C VAL A 386 2.23 -8.19 -7.66
N PHE A 387 1.34 -7.31 -7.18
CA PHE A 387 1.67 -5.87 -7.07
C PHE A 387 2.91 -5.63 -6.20
N ALA A 388 3.06 -6.33 -5.07
CA ALA A 388 4.24 -6.22 -4.22
C ALA A 388 5.53 -6.56 -4.97
N ASP A 389 5.51 -7.65 -5.74
CA ASP A 389 6.64 -8.09 -6.54
C ASP A 389 7.03 -7.06 -7.60
N HIS A 390 6.04 -6.49 -8.30
CA HIS A 390 6.26 -5.45 -9.29
C HIS A 390 6.74 -4.14 -8.67
N THR A 391 6.22 -3.75 -7.51
CA THR A 391 6.71 -2.58 -6.75
C THR A 391 8.17 -2.76 -6.34
N MET A 392 8.54 -3.93 -5.80
CA MET A 392 9.91 -4.22 -5.41
C MET A 392 10.87 -4.23 -6.61
N GLN A 393 10.46 -4.85 -7.72
CA GLN A 393 11.22 -4.83 -8.97
C GLN A 393 11.39 -3.41 -9.51
N ALA A 394 10.33 -2.60 -9.47
CA ALA A 394 10.38 -1.22 -9.93
C ALA A 394 11.33 -0.35 -9.10
N ILE A 395 11.33 -0.49 -7.77
CA ILE A 395 12.29 0.19 -6.90
C ILE A 395 13.73 -0.22 -7.25
N GLY A 396 13.98 -1.53 -7.39
CA GLY A 396 15.29 -2.05 -7.77
C GLY A 396 15.80 -1.50 -9.09
N ASP A 397 14.94 -1.49 -10.11
CA ASP A 397 15.27 -0.97 -11.42
C ASP A 397 15.40 0.56 -11.47
N TYR A 398 14.60 1.28 -10.70
CA TYR A 398 14.65 2.73 -10.59
C TYR A 398 16.00 3.18 -10.04
N PHE A 399 16.46 2.54 -8.97
CA PHE A 399 17.75 2.81 -8.34
C PHE A 399 18.95 2.07 -8.96
N HIS A 400 18.71 1.26 -10.00
CA HIS A 400 19.74 0.46 -10.65
C HIS A 400 20.49 -0.49 -9.70
N VAL A 401 19.75 -1.14 -8.79
CA VAL A 401 20.29 -2.08 -7.79
C VAL A 401 21.07 -3.19 -8.48
N SER A 402 22.25 -3.51 -7.93
CA SER A 402 23.29 -4.29 -8.61
C SER A 402 23.04 -5.80 -8.55
N VAL A 403 21.99 -6.27 -9.23
CA VAL A 403 21.62 -7.71 -9.30
C VAL A 403 21.65 -8.26 -10.73
N PRO A 404 22.30 -9.42 -10.98
CA PRO A 404 22.22 -10.09 -12.27
C PRO A 404 20.76 -10.34 -12.65
N GLY A 405 20.34 -9.79 -13.78
CA GLY A 405 18.93 -9.74 -14.13
C GLY A 405 18.70 -8.75 -15.25
N ARG A 406 18.07 -7.62 -14.95
CA ARG A 406 17.74 -6.58 -15.92
C ARG A 406 18.47 -5.27 -15.60
N LEU A 407 19.00 -4.61 -16.63
CA LEU A 407 19.50 -3.24 -16.54
C LEU A 407 18.76 -2.38 -17.54
N LEU A 408 18.31 -1.23 -17.06
CA LEU A 408 17.51 -0.29 -17.81
C LEU A 408 18.30 0.98 -18.04
N PHE A 409 18.35 1.47 -19.27
CA PHE A 409 19.05 2.71 -19.60
C PHE A 409 18.11 3.71 -20.27
N PRO A 410 18.13 4.99 -19.88
CA PRO A 410 17.34 6.01 -20.55
C PRO A 410 17.77 6.14 -22.03
N LEU A 411 16.79 6.14 -22.93
CA LEU A 411 16.98 6.43 -24.35
C LEU A 411 17.07 7.94 -24.57
N GLU A 412 18.23 8.53 -24.32
CA GLU A 412 18.41 9.96 -24.57
C GLU A 412 18.58 10.26 -26.08
N ASN A 413 17.62 11.00 -26.64
CA ASN A 413 17.70 11.72 -27.93
C ASN A 413 17.96 10.90 -29.22
N ARG A 414 17.71 9.58 -29.25
CA ARG A 414 17.92 8.72 -30.46
C ARG A 414 19.32 8.87 -31.11
N ARG A 415 20.31 9.43 -30.38
CA ARG A 415 21.69 9.67 -30.81
C ARG A 415 22.63 8.69 -30.08
N ARG A 416 23.85 8.50 -30.62
CA ARG A 416 24.88 7.66 -29.97
C ARG A 416 25.22 8.24 -28.59
N SER A 417 24.73 7.61 -27.53
CA SER A 417 25.10 7.88 -26.14
C SER A 417 26.03 6.77 -25.63
N LYS A 418 26.98 7.13 -24.76
CA LYS A 418 27.83 6.17 -24.05
C LYS A 418 27.30 6.11 -22.62
N VAL A 419 26.85 4.94 -22.20
CA VAL A 419 26.36 4.73 -20.83
C VAL A 419 27.38 3.86 -20.09
N VAL A 420 27.67 4.21 -18.85
CA VAL A 420 28.62 3.48 -18.00
C VAL A 420 27.83 3.08 -16.76
N ALA A 421 27.76 1.79 -16.48
CA ALA A 421 27.24 1.27 -15.22
C ALA A 421 28.42 0.64 -14.48
N GLU A 422 28.74 1.22 -13.34
CA GLU A 422 29.87 0.81 -12.50
C GLU A 422 29.34 0.08 -11.26
N GLY A 423 30.19 -0.71 -10.60
CA GLY A 423 29.80 -1.40 -9.37
C GLY A 423 28.90 -2.62 -9.59
N MET A 424 28.95 -3.21 -10.78
CA MET A 424 28.11 -4.35 -11.15
C MET A 424 28.63 -5.65 -10.54
N THR A 425 27.74 -6.49 -10.02
CA THR A 425 28.08 -7.85 -9.61
C THR A 425 28.33 -8.75 -10.84
N PRO A 426 29.23 -9.75 -10.77
CA PRO A 426 29.43 -10.69 -11.89
C PRO A 426 28.16 -11.51 -12.18
N GLY A 427 27.78 -11.62 -13.46
CA GLY A 427 26.56 -12.33 -13.85
C GLY A 427 26.04 -11.94 -15.22
N LYS A 428 24.91 -12.54 -15.63
CA LYS A 428 24.23 -12.21 -16.89
C LYS A 428 23.15 -11.16 -16.66
N TYR A 429 23.12 -10.17 -17.55
CA TYR A 429 22.17 -9.07 -17.53
C TYR A 429 21.48 -8.93 -18.89
N ALA A 430 20.16 -8.87 -18.91
CA ALA A 430 19.37 -8.33 -20.01
C ALA A 430 19.43 -6.80 -19.97
N LEU A 431 19.71 -6.19 -21.11
CA LEU A 431 19.78 -4.74 -21.26
C LEU A 431 18.54 -4.28 -22.00
N SER A 432 17.82 -3.31 -21.44
CA SER A 432 16.71 -2.67 -22.14
C SER A 432 16.86 -1.15 -22.15
N LEU A 433 16.38 -0.52 -23.23
CA LEU A 433 16.35 0.93 -23.34
C LEU A 433 14.95 1.44 -22.99
N LEU A 434 14.89 2.48 -22.16
CA LEU A 434 13.68 3.18 -21.77
C LEU A 434 13.38 4.28 -22.78
N GLU A 435 12.34 4.13 -23.59
CA GLU A 435 11.87 5.23 -24.42
C GLU A 435 11.33 6.37 -23.54
N ARG A 436 11.85 7.58 -23.76
CA ARG A 436 11.55 8.75 -22.91
C ARG A 436 10.08 9.16 -23.00
N GLU A 437 9.46 8.94 -24.15
CA GLU A 437 8.07 9.33 -24.43
C GLU A 437 7.19 8.11 -24.73
N GLY A 438 6.03 8.04 -24.09
CA GLY A 438 5.02 7.01 -24.32
C GLY A 438 5.13 5.77 -23.41
N CYS A 439 4.11 4.92 -23.51
CA CYS A 439 3.96 3.68 -22.75
C CYS A 439 4.28 2.43 -23.57
N GLY A 440 4.95 2.61 -24.72
CA GLY A 440 5.26 1.55 -25.68
C GLY A 440 6.27 0.50 -25.20
N GLY A 441 6.70 0.56 -23.94
CA GLY A 441 7.52 -0.45 -23.29
C GLY A 441 9.01 -0.33 -23.57
N TRP A 442 9.75 -1.25 -22.95
CA TRP A 442 11.20 -1.34 -23.01
C TRP A 442 11.66 -1.94 -24.33
N ILE A 443 12.70 -1.36 -24.90
CA ILE A 443 13.31 -1.92 -26.10
C ILE A 443 14.39 -2.90 -25.63
N ASP A 444 14.18 -4.20 -25.86
CA ASP A 444 15.22 -5.21 -25.66
C ASP A 444 16.44 -4.85 -26.54
N ALA A 445 17.58 -4.74 -25.88
CA ALA A 445 18.85 -4.39 -26.50
C ALA A 445 19.92 -5.50 -26.33
N GLY A 446 19.50 -6.67 -25.86
CA GLY A 446 20.30 -7.90 -25.78
C GLY A 446 20.84 -8.19 -24.38
N THR A 447 21.71 -9.20 -24.28
CA THR A 447 22.29 -9.65 -23.00
C THR A 447 23.79 -9.42 -22.92
N VAL A 448 24.31 -9.24 -21.72
CA VAL A 448 25.74 -9.09 -21.42
C VAL A 448 26.13 -9.89 -20.18
N GLU A 449 27.36 -10.39 -20.14
CA GLU A 449 27.92 -11.10 -18.99
C GLU A 449 29.03 -10.26 -18.36
N VAL A 450 28.82 -9.83 -17.11
CA VAL A 450 29.80 -9.07 -16.31
C VAL A 450 30.79 -10.07 -15.70
N GLY A 451 32.10 -9.87 -15.93
CA GLY A 451 33.17 -10.75 -15.44
C GLY A 451 34.21 -11.16 -16.49
N ARG A 452 33.95 -10.95 -17.80
CA ARG A 452 34.93 -11.14 -18.89
C ARG A 452 34.88 -9.97 -19.87
N ASN A 453 35.86 -9.05 -19.81
CA ASN A 453 36.06 -7.92 -20.75
C ASN A 453 34.78 -7.14 -21.12
N GLY A 454 34.25 -6.35 -20.17
CA GLY A 454 32.98 -5.62 -20.24
C GLY A 454 32.91 -4.45 -21.23
N ARG A 455 32.83 -4.74 -22.54
CA ARG A 455 32.34 -3.80 -23.56
C ARG A 455 31.37 -4.49 -24.50
N LEU A 456 30.09 -4.13 -24.44
CA LEU A 456 29.09 -4.60 -25.41
C LEU A 456 28.62 -3.43 -26.30
N PRO A 457 28.71 -3.55 -27.63
CA PRO A 457 28.06 -2.63 -28.56
C PRO A 457 26.57 -2.99 -28.70
N MET A 458 25.67 -2.20 -28.10
CA MET A 458 24.23 -2.34 -28.25
C MET A 458 23.78 -1.86 -29.64
N ARG A 459 22.77 -2.51 -30.23
CA ARG A 459 22.17 -2.10 -31.50
C ARG A 459 20.69 -1.79 -31.30
N PHE A 460 20.24 -0.68 -31.88
CA PHE A 460 18.84 -0.29 -31.97
C PHE A 460 18.51 -0.12 -33.47
N ASP A 461 17.43 -0.75 -33.95
CA ASP A 461 17.02 -0.72 -35.35
C ASP A 461 18.15 -1.05 -36.35
N GLY A 462 18.89 -2.14 -36.08
CA GLY A 462 20.03 -2.59 -36.90
C GLY A 462 21.31 -1.73 -36.82
N ARG A 463 21.28 -0.56 -36.15
CA ARG A 463 22.40 0.39 -36.01
C ARG A 463 23.03 0.33 -34.63
N LYS A 464 24.37 0.45 -34.54
CA LYS A 464 25.10 0.53 -33.26
C LYS A 464 24.71 1.81 -32.50
N TYR A 465 24.10 1.65 -31.34
CA TYR A 465 23.41 2.70 -30.59
C TYR A 465 24.19 3.12 -29.33
N VAL A 466 24.49 2.21 -28.39
CA VAL A 466 25.20 2.52 -27.13
C VAL A 466 26.39 1.58 -26.93
N SER A 467 27.51 2.05 -26.35
CA SER A 467 28.50 1.16 -25.75
C SER A 467 28.34 1.19 -24.24
N VAL A 468 27.87 0.10 -23.64
CA VAL A 468 27.83 -0.02 -22.19
C VAL A 468 29.18 -0.54 -21.73
N ARG A 469 29.85 0.25 -20.88
CA ARG A 469 30.99 -0.25 -20.12
C ARG A 469 30.46 -0.65 -18.75
N LEU A 470 30.48 -1.96 -18.47
CA LEU A 470 30.20 -2.49 -17.15
C LEU A 470 31.54 -2.73 -16.44
N SER A 471 31.80 -2.00 -15.37
CA SER A 471 32.91 -2.28 -14.46
C SER A 471 32.39 -3.00 -13.23
N TYR A 472 33.10 -4.06 -12.82
CA TYR A 472 32.73 -4.87 -11.67
C TYR A 472 33.37 -4.31 -10.39
N ILE A 473 32.75 -4.58 -9.23
CA ILE A 473 33.38 -4.35 -7.93
C ILE A 473 34.53 -5.36 -7.79
N VAL A 474 35.76 -4.86 -7.69
CA VAL A 474 36.86 -5.66 -7.13
C VAL A 474 36.67 -5.54 -5.62
N GLU A 475 36.23 -6.61 -4.95
CA GLU A 475 36.22 -6.66 -3.48
C GLU A 475 37.60 -6.38 -2.88
#